data_AF-A0A016T184-F1
#
_entry.id   AF-A0A016T184-F1
#
_cell.length_a   1.000
_cell.length_b   1.000
_cell.length_c   1.000
_cell.angle_alpha   90.00
_cell.angle_beta   90.00
_cell.angle_gamma   90.00
#
_symmetry.space_group_name_H-M   'P 1'
#
loop_
_entity.id
_entity.type
_entity.pdbx_description
1 polymer ?
#
loop_
_entity_poly.entity_id
_entity_poly.type
_entity_poly.pdbx_seq_one_letter_code
_entity_poly.pdbx_strand_id
1 'polypeptide(L)'
;MYHTVFREASKDYRCYGCNENLNCFVDKLYEYLWSAYSMKSTEYDFDLAHFAPQTWYCEYGHNLNNYILVKYSPETEEIVRQLDAVFEKAGVPESYRGEIASETRKQKSNNSTAEMTYRKKVQRHLLSDEKTFRRLIQIYYYDFVVFGFPLPTFL
;
A
#
# COMPACT_ATOMS: atom_id res chain seq x y z
N MET A 1 29.05 -19.95 1.94
CA MET A 1 27.64 -19.67 2.25
C MET A 1 27.60 -18.32 2.96
N TYR A 2 27.54 -17.22 2.21
CA TYR A 2 27.49 -15.88 2.80
C TYR A 2 26.07 -15.60 3.26
N HIS A 3 25.86 -15.55 4.58
CA HIS A 3 24.68 -14.93 5.15
C HIS A 3 24.84 -13.42 4.98
N THR A 4 24.25 -12.85 3.93
CA THR A 4 24.09 -11.41 3.83
C THR A 4 23.05 -11.00 4.86
N VAL A 5 23.50 -10.55 6.02
CA VAL A 5 22.65 -9.83 6.98
C VAL A 5 22.25 -8.53 6.29
N PHE A 6 20.99 -8.40 5.87
CA PHE A 6 20.44 -7.13 5.43
C PHE A 6 20.46 -6.19 6.64
N ARG A 7 21.49 -5.35 6.74
CA ARG A 7 21.48 -4.23 7.69
C ARG A 7 20.37 -3.31 7.24
N GLU A 8 19.30 -3.26 8.02
CA GLU A 8 18.26 -2.26 7.90
C GLU A 8 18.89 -0.87 7.79
N ALA A 9 18.56 -0.13 6.73
CA ALA A 9 19.05 1.21 6.53
C ALA A 9 18.67 2.11 7.74
N SER A 10 19.55 3.06 8.08
CA SER A 10 19.27 4.01 9.16
C SER A 10 17.99 4.81 8.87
N LYS A 11 17.29 5.24 9.92
CA LYS A 11 16.06 6.06 9.76
C LYS A 11 16.29 7.29 8.88
N ASP A 12 17.45 7.93 8.99
CA ASP A 12 17.79 9.11 8.17
C ASP A 12 17.94 8.78 6.67
N TYR A 13 18.44 7.59 6.34
CA TYR A 13 18.55 7.14 4.95
C TYR A 13 17.18 6.87 4.32
N ARG A 14 16.26 6.23 5.08
CA ARG A 14 14.90 5.89 4.59
C ARG A 14 14.01 7.11 4.34
N CYS A 15 14.35 8.28 4.89
CA CYS A 15 13.64 9.53 4.62
C CYS A 15 14.24 10.33 3.46
N TYR A 16 15.17 9.78 2.69
CA TYR A 16 15.88 10.48 1.60
C TYR A 16 16.55 11.80 2.03
N GLY A 17 16.93 11.92 3.31
CA GLY A 17 17.45 13.17 3.88
C GLY A 17 16.41 14.30 4.02
N CYS A 18 15.11 14.00 3.87
CA CYS A 18 14.03 14.99 3.94
C CYS A 18 13.58 15.33 5.38
N ASN A 19 14.07 14.63 6.40
CA ASN A 19 13.62 14.77 7.78
C ASN A 19 12.09 14.63 7.88
N GLU A 20 11.38 15.67 8.36
CA GLU A 20 9.92 15.70 8.45
C GLU A 20 9.22 16.40 7.26
N ASN A 21 9.96 16.77 6.21
CA ASN A 21 9.39 17.45 5.04
C ASN A 21 8.74 16.44 4.07
N LEU A 22 7.41 16.36 4.13
CA LEU A 22 6.64 15.44 3.31
C LEU A 22 6.73 15.75 1.81
N ASN A 23 6.76 17.02 1.42
CA ASN A 23 6.87 17.41 0.00
C ASN A 23 8.20 16.94 -0.59
N CYS A 24 9.30 17.11 0.16
CA CYS A 24 10.61 16.59 -0.20
C CYS A 24 10.58 15.06 -0.34
N PHE A 25 9.97 14.38 0.64
CA PHE A 25 9.90 12.92 0.64
C PHE A 25 9.17 12.38 -0.60
N VAL A 26 8.00 12.95 -0.92
CA VAL A 26 7.20 12.51 -2.09
C VAL A 26 7.89 12.82 -3.41
N ASP A 27 8.58 13.97 -3.53
CA ASP A 27 9.38 14.29 -4.72
C ASP A 27 10.53 13.28 -4.89
N LYS A 28 11.26 12.96 -3.81
CA LYS A 28 12.37 11.99 -3.83
C LYS A 28 11.91 10.57 -4.07
N LEU A 29 10.78 10.17 -3.48
CA LEU A 29 10.17 8.88 -3.74
C LEU A 29 9.82 8.71 -5.22
N TYR A 30 9.24 9.73 -5.85
CA TYR A 30 8.94 9.68 -7.28
C TYR A 30 10.21 9.53 -8.13
N GLU A 31 11.25 10.32 -7.86
CA GLU A 31 12.53 10.22 -8.56
C GLU A 31 13.12 8.81 -8.41
N TYR A 32 13.05 8.25 -7.21
CA TYR A 32 13.55 6.92 -6.89
C TYR A 32 12.79 5.82 -7.63
N LEU A 33 11.46 5.83 -7.56
CA LEU A 33 10.59 4.90 -8.28
C LEU A 33 10.83 5.00 -9.79
N TRP A 34 10.89 6.21 -10.34
CA TRP A 34 11.12 6.40 -11.77
C TRP A 34 12.48 5.85 -12.22
N SER A 35 13.53 6.03 -11.40
CA SER A 35 14.84 5.45 -11.64
C SER A 35 14.78 3.92 -11.63
N ALA A 36 14.15 3.32 -10.62
CA ALA A 36 14.01 1.87 -10.51
C ALA A 36 13.25 1.26 -11.70
N TYR A 37 12.16 1.90 -12.13
CA TYR A 37 11.39 1.52 -13.31
C TYR A 37 12.24 1.59 -14.58
N SER A 38 12.93 2.72 -14.79
CA SER A 38 13.76 2.96 -15.98
C SER A 38 14.92 1.99 -16.09
N MET A 39 15.52 1.63 -14.95
CA MET A 39 16.61 0.66 -14.86
C MET A 39 16.13 -0.80 -14.89
N LYS A 40 14.81 -1.04 -14.86
CA LYS A 40 14.21 -2.38 -14.72
C LYS A 40 14.79 -3.13 -13.51
N SER A 41 14.91 -2.44 -12.37
CA SER A 41 15.45 -3.04 -11.16
C SER A 41 14.60 -4.24 -10.73
N THR A 42 15.26 -5.37 -10.50
CA THR A 42 14.63 -6.61 -9.98
C THR A 42 15.13 -6.97 -8.59
N GLU A 43 16.07 -6.20 -8.04
CA GLU A 43 16.61 -6.45 -6.71
C GLU A 43 15.61 -6.02 -5.64
N TYR A 44 15.59 -6.78 -4.54
CA TYR A 44 14.81 -6.37 -3.38
C TYR A 44 15.38 -5.08 -2.82
N ASP A 45 14.52 -4.08 -2.73
CA ASP A 45 14.79 -2.84 -2.04
C ASP A 45 13.64 -2.52 -1.10
N PHE A 46 13.97 -2.02 0.09
CA PHE A 46 12.99 -1.75 1.13
C PHE A 46 11.97 -0.70 0.67
N ASP A 47 12.42 0.41 0.09
CA ASP A 47 11.52 1.48 -0.30
C ASP A 47 10.67 1.07 -1.50
N LEU A 48 11.25 0.34 -2.47
CA LEU A 48 10.47 -0.24 -3.57
C LEU A 48 9.41 -1.19 -3.02
N ALA A 49 9.76 -2.12 -2.13
CA ALA A 49 8.85 -3.10 -1.55
C ALA A 49 7.65 -2.48 -0.81
N HIS A 50 7.80 -1.27 -0.28
CA HIS A 50 6.77 -0.60 0.53
C HIS A 50 6.01 0.49 -0.23
N PHE A 51 6.64 1.16 -1.19
CA PHE A 51 6.08 2.34 -1.85
C PHE A 51 5.79 2.17 -3.33
N ALA A 52 6.32 1.14 -4.00
CA ALA A 52 6.02 0.93 -5.40
C ALA A 52 4.51 0.68 -5.60
N PRO A 53 3.93 1.14 -6.73
CA PRO A 53 2.54 0.87 -7.06
C PRO A 53 2.23 -0.62 -7.04
N GLN A 54 1.05 -0.99 -6.54
CA GLN A 54 0.62 -2.39 -6.48
C GLN A 54 0.57 -3.04 -7.87
N THR A 55 0.30 -2.24 -8.91
CA THR A 55 0.35 -2.66 -10.33
C THR A 55 1.72 -3.11 -10.81
N TRP A 56 2.81 -2.82 -10.09
CA TRP A 56 4.16 -3.30 -10.43
C TRP A 56 4.38 -4.75 -10.02
N TYR A 57 3.54 -5.28 -9.13
CA TYR A 57 3.65 -6.65 -8.65
C TYR A 57 2.73 -7.59 -9.41
N CYS A 58 2.98 -8.89 -9.25
CA CYS A 58 2.09 -9.98 -9.67
C CYS A 58 1.73 -10.01 -11.18
N GLU A 59 2.43 -9.23 -12.01
CA GLU A 59 2.14 -9.08 -13.45
C GLU A 59 0.66 -8.77 -13.73
N TYR A 60 0.04 -7.92 -12.90
CA TYR A 60 -1.38 -7.60 -13.03
C TYR A 60 -1.77 -7.12 -14.43
N GLY A 61 -0.88 -6.44 -15.15
CA GLY A 61 -1.13 -6.01 -16.54
C GLY A 61 -1.51 -7.14 -17.50
N HIS A 62 -1.06 -8.37 -17.26
CA HIS A 62 -1.38 -9.54 -18.08
C HIS A 62 -2.31 -10.53 -17.37
N ASN A 63 -2.26 -10.57 -16.04
CA ASN A 63 -2.86 -11.65 -15.25
C ASN A 63 -4.01 -11.20 -14.35
N LEU A 64 -4.47 -9.94 -14.41
CA LEU A 64 -5.51 -9.43 -13.49
C LEU A 64 -6.74 -10.33 -13.38
N ASN A 65 -7.20 -10.89 -14.51
CA ASN A 65 -8.39 -11.75 -14.56
C ASN A 65 -8.24 -13.07 -13.80
N ASN A 66 -7.01 -13.45 -13.41
CA ASN A 66 -6.72 -14.64 -12.62
C ASN A 66 -6.82 -14.38 -11.11
N TYR A 67 -7.02 -13.12 -10.69
CA TYR A 67 -7.08 -12.71 -9.29
C TYR A 67 -8.50 -12.36 -8.86
N ILE A 68 -8.79 -12.62 -7.58
CA ILE A 68 -9.93 -12.02 -6.89
C ILE A 68 -9.39 -10.85 -6.07
N LEU A 69 -9.82 -9.63 -6.40
CA LEU A 69 -9.39 -8.43 -5.69
C LEU A 69 -10.21 -8.26 -4.41
N VAL A 70 -9.54 -8.33 -3.26
CA VAL A 70 -10.11 -7.95 -1.96
C VAL A 70 -9.74 -6.50 -1.70
N LYS A 71 -10.72 -5.60 -1.77
CA LYS A 71 -10.53 -4.17 -1.55
C LYS A 71 -10.55 -3.86 -0.06
N TYR A 72 -9.47 -3.26 0.43
CA TYR A 72 -9.42 -2.77 1.80
C TYR A 72 -10.54 -1.74 2.05
N SER A 73 -11.21 -1.86 3.21
CA SER A 73 -12.25 -0.95 3.65
C SER A 73 -12.02 -0.52 5.11
N PRO A 74 -12.29 0.76 5.46
CA PRO A 74 -12.36 1.18 6.85
C PRO A 74 -13.50 0.49 7.60
N GLU A 75 -14.48 -0.10 6.92
CA GLU A 75 -15.52 -0.94 7.51
C GLU A 75 -15.04 -2.39 7.59
N THR A 76 -14.89 -2.92 8.82
CA THR A 76 -14.36 -4.27 9.07
C THR A 76 -15.23 -5.35 8.43
N GLU A 77 -16.54 -5.22 8.53
CA GLU A 77 -17.48 -6.19 7.96
C GLU A 77 -17.37 -6.31 6.45
N GLU A 78 -16.98 -5.23 5.75
CA GLU A 78 -16.81 -5.29 4.29
C GLU A 78 -15.56 -6.09 3.89
N ILE A 79 -14.50 -6.06 4.69
CA ILE A 79 -13.32 -6.92 4.49
C ILE A 79 -13.70 -8.37 4.83
N VAL A 80 -14.37 -8.60 5.96
CA VAL A 80 -14.81 -9.94 6.38
C VAL A 80 -15.69 -10.59 5.31
N ARG A 81 -16.66 -9.86 4.77
CA ARG A 81 -17.57 -10.34 3.72
C ARG A 81 -16.83 -10.70 2.43
N GLN A 82 -15.87 -9.87 2.01
CA GLN A 82 -15.07 -10.16 0.82
C GLN A 82 -14.18 -11.39 1.00
N LEU A 83 -13.52 -11.52 2.16
CA LEU A 83 -12.69 -12.69 2.48
C LEU A 83 -13.53 -13.96 2.58
N ASP A 84 -14.68 -13.90 3.24
CA ASP A 84 -15.59 -15.02 3.38
C ASP A 84 -16.03 -15.55 2.00
N ALA A 85 -16.42 -14.67 1.08
CA ALA A 85 -16.76 -15.03 -0.29
C ALA A 85 -15.59 -15.69 -1.06
N VAL A 86 -14.36 -15.22 -0.84
CA VAL A 86 -13.16 -15.83 -1.42
C VAL A 86 -12.96 -17.25 -0.89
N PHE A 87 -13.01 -17.43 0.43
CA PHE A 87 -12.80 -18.73 1.07
C PHE A 87 -13.93 -19.71 0.78
N GLU A 88 -15.17 -19.24 0.70
CA GLU A 88 -16.32 -20.06 0.30
C GLU A 88 -16.14 -20.62 -1.11
N LYS A 89 -15.75 -19.75 -2.06
CA LYS A 89 -15.46 -20.16 -3.44
C LYS A 89 -14.30 -21.16 -3.51
N ALA A 90 -13.35 -21.08 -2.58
CA ALA A 90 -12.25 -22.03 -2.47
C ALA A 90 -12.63 -23.34 -1.76
N GLY A 91 -13.89 -23.51 -1.31
CA GLY A 91 -14.36 -24.71 -0.63
C GLY A 91 -13.94 -24.82 0.83
N VAL A 92 -13.56 -23.71 1.47
CA VAL A 92 -13.20 -23.70 2.89
C VAL A 92 -14.47 -23.93 3.74
N PRO A 93 -14.46 -24.92 4.67
CA PRO A 93 -15.62 -25.19 5.52
C PRO A 93 -16.05 -23.97 6.35
N GLU A 94 -17.36 -23.85 6.58
CA GLU A 94 -17.98 -22.73 7.30
C GLU A 94 -17.36 -22.52 8.69
N SER A 95 -17.00 -23.59 9.41
CA SER A 95 -16.35 -23.49 10.72
C SER A 95 -15.03 -22.69 10.67
N TYR A 96 -14.17 -22.96 9.69
CA TYR A 96 -12.91 -22.25 9.51
C TYR A 96 -13.14 -20.81 9.03
N ARG A 97 -14.11 -20.60 8.13
CA ARG A 97 -14.49 -19.24 7.69
C ARG A 97 -15.00 -18.39 8.86
N GLY A 98 -15.81 -18.98 9.74
CA GLY A 98 -16.30 -18.35 10.96
C GLY A 98 -15.17 -17.95 11.91
N GLU A 99 -14.16 -18.80 12.07
CA GLU A 99 -12.97 -18.49 12.88
C GLU A 99 -12.15 -17.35 12.26
N ILE A 100 -11.87 -17.39 10.96
CA ILE A 100 -11.16 -16.32 10.23
C ILE A 100 -11.91 -14.99 10.37
N ALA A 101 -13.24 -15.00 10.21
CA ALA A 101 -14.08 -13.81 10.36
C ALA A 101 -14.01 -13.24 11.79
N SER A 102 -13.99 -14.10 12.81
CA SER A 102 -13.84 -13.69 14.20
C SER A 102 -12.49 -13.02 14.47
N GLU A 103 -11.39 -13.64 14.03
CA GLU A 103 -10.04 -13.11 14.24
C GLU A 103 -9.80 -11.80 13.48
N THR A 104 -10.32 -11.69 12.26
CA THR A 104 -10.26 -10.46 11.45
C THR A 104 -10.93 -9.28 12.17
N ARG A 105 -12.06 -9.52 12.84
CA ARG A 105 -12.76 -8.48 13.62
C ARG A 105 -11.96 -8.02 14.83
N LYS A 106 -11.29 -8.94 15.52
CA LYS A 106 -10.49 -8.64 16.72
C LYS A 106 -9.29 -7.75 16.39
N GLN A 107 -8.53 -8.07 15.35
CA GLN A 107 -7.30 -7.33 15.03
C GLN A 107 -7.54 -5.84 14.77
N LYS A 108 -8.61 -5.48 14.05
CA LYS A 108 -8.87 -4.08 13.70
C LYS A 108 -9.30 -3.20 14.88
N SER A 109 -9.79 -3.82 15.97
CA SER A 109 -10.07 -3.10 17.21
C SER A 109 -8.81 -2.59 17.93
N ASN A 110 -7.63 -3.15 17.63
CA ASN A 110 -6.37 -2.86 18.30
C ASN A 110 -5.55 -1.71 17.69
N ASN A 111 -6.03 -1.05 16.63
CA ASN A 111 -5.30 0.05 16.00
C ASN A 111 -5.11 1.22 16.98
N SER A 112 -3.87 1.65 17.19
CA SER A 112 -3.54 2.65 18.21
C SER A 112 -4.03 4.06 17.84
N THR A 113 -4.47 4.82 18.84
CA THR A 113 -4.92 6.22 18.69
C THR A 113 -3.80 7.16 18.23
N ALA A 114 -2.54 6.86 18.55
CA ALA A 114 -1.37 7.62 18.13
C ALA A 114 -1.14 7.52 16.62
N GLU A 115 -1.14 6.31 16.06
CA GLU A 115 -1.00 6.07 14.61
C GLU A 115 -2.11 6.77 13.83
N MET A 116 -3.34 6.72 14.35
CA MET A 116 -4.47 7.42 13.74
C MET A 116 -4.28 8.94 13.67
N THR A 117 -3.64 9.53 14.68
CA THR A 117 -3.39 10.98 14.75
C THR A 117 -2.31 11.41 13.77
N TYR A 118 -1.18 10.68 13.72
CA TYR A 118 -0.12 10.92 12.74
C TYR A 118 -0.62 10.73 11.30
N ARG A 119 -1.38 9.65 11.04
CA ARG A 119 -1.99 9.40 9.73
C ARG A 119 -2.89 10.56 9.29
N LYS A 120 -3.74 11.07 10.20
CA LYS A 120 -4.61 12.23 9.92
C LYS A 120 -3.80 13.51 9.67
N LYS A 121 -2.64 13.70 10.29
CA LYS A 121 -1.76 14.86 10.05
C LYS A 121 -1.14 14.78 8.64
N VAL A 122 -0.55 13.63 8.30
CA VAL A 122 0.03 13.38 6.97
C VAL A 122 -1.02 13.50 5.87
N GLN A 123 -2.19 12.88 6.05
CA GLN A 123 -3.28 12.95 5.09
C GLN A 123 -3.74 14.39 4.84
N ARG A 124 -3.88 15.21 5.89
CA ARG A 124 -4.25 16.62 5.73
C ARG A 124 -3.20 17.39 4.93
N HIS A 125 -1.91 17.21 5.25
CA HIS A 125 -0.82 17.85 4.52
C HIS A 125 -0.81 17.46 3.04
N LEU A 126 -0.95 16.17 2.74
CA LEU A 126 -1.02 15.65 1.37
C LEU A 126 -2.17 16.26 0.56
N LEU A 127 -3.35 16.40 1.18
CA LEU A 127 -4.54 16.90 0.50
C LEU A 127 -4.57 18.43 0.38
N SER A 128 -3.76 19.16 1.15
CA SER A 128 -3.69 20.63 1.10
C SER A 128 -2.56 21.19 0.23
N ASP A 129 -1.60 20.36 -0.20
CA ASP A 129 -0.48 20.78 -1.05
C ASP A 129 -0.66 20.23 -2.47
N GLU A 130 -1.05 21.09 -3.42
CA GLU A 130 -1.43 20.68 -4.78
C GLU A 130 -0.30 19.95 -5.51
N LYS A 131 0.93 20.44 -5.36
CA LYS A 131 2.10 19.85 -6.02
C LYS A 131 2.35 18.42 -5.52
N THR A 132 2.36 18.25 -4.21
CA THR A 132 2.61 16.97 -3.54
C THR A 132 1.46 15.99 -3.80
N PHE A 133 0.21 16.48 -3.77
CA PHE A 133 -0.96 15.71 -4.14
C PHE A 133 -0.83 15.17 -5.57
N ARG A 134 -0.59 16.04 -6.56
CA ARG A 134 -0.42 15.65 -7.95
C ARG A 134 0.70 14.63 -8.12
N ARG A 135 1.81 14.81 -7.40
CA ARG A 135 2.94 13.88 -7.44
C ARG A 135 2.56 12.50 -6.90
N LEU A 136 1.80 12.44 -5.81
CA LEU A 136 1.29 11.18 -5.27
C LEU A 136 0.35 10.48 -6.28
N ILE A 137 -0.52 11.25 -6.95
CA ILE A 137 -1.39 10.69 -8.00
C ILE A 137 -0.58 10.17 -9.18
N GLN A 138 0.50 10.85 -9.58
CA GLN A 138 1.39 10.35 -10.64
C GLN A 138 2.04 9.01 -10.29
N ILE A 139 2.43 8.81 -9.02
CA ILE A 139 2.98 7.54 -8.55
C ILE A 139 1.94 6.42 -8.69
N TYR A 140 0.72 6.64 -8.17
CA TYR A 140 -0.29 5.57 -8.03
C TYR A 140 -1.39 5.56 -9.10
N TYR A 141 -1.28 6.37 -10.16
CA TYR A 141 -2.34 6.54 -11.16
C TYR A 141 -2.86 5.21 -11.71
N TYR A 142 -1.95 4.32 -12.08
CA TYR A 142 -2.32 3.02 -12.65
C TYR A 142 -3.01 2.12 -11.62
N ASP A 143 -2.70 2.21 -10.33
CA ASP A 143 -3.42 1.46 -9.30
C ASP A 143 -4.89 1.88 -9.26
N PHE A 144 -5.18 3.17 -9.37
CA PHE A 144 -6.57 3.65 -9.43
C PHE A 144 -7.30 3.09 -10.65
N VAL A 145 -6.67 3.16 -11.82
CA VAL A 145 -7.27 2.70 -13.08
C VAL A 145 -7.46 1.17 -13.10
N VAL A 146 -6.40 0.41 -12.81
CA VAL A 146 -6.38 -1.05 -12.93
C VAL A 146 -7.31 -1.70 -11.91
N PHE A 147 -7.36 -1.20 -10.67
CA PHE A 147 -8.20 -1.77 -9.62
C PHE A 147 -9.59 -1.12 -9.52
N GLY A 148 -9.90 -0.17 -10.41
CA GLY A 148 -11.20 0.50 -10.48
C GLY A 148 -11.53 1.28 -9.21
N PHE A 149 -10.56 2.04 -8.70
CA PHE A 149 -10.79 3.04 -7.66
C PHE A 149 -11.04 4.42 -8.29
N PRO A 150 -11.91 5.25 -7.69
CA PRO A 150 -12.07 6.62 -8.16
C PRO A 150 -10.78 7.40 -7.96
N LEU A 151 -10.41 8.21 -8.95
CA LEU A 151 -9.31 9.16 -8.79
C LEU A 151 -9.69 10.17 -7.69
N PRO A 152 -8.81 10.44 -6.72
CA PRO A 152 -9.08 11.42 -5.69
C PRO A 152 -9.07 12.83 -6.28
N THR A 153 -9.91 13.70 -5.72
CA THR A 153 -9.94 15.13 -6.05
C THR A 153 -9.09 15.90 -5.04
N PHE A 154 -8.36 16.89 -5.53
CA PHE A 154 -7.69 17.86 -4.66
C PHE A 154 -8.76 18.64 -3.85
N LEU A 155 -8.46 18.98 -2.60
CA LEU A 155 -9.40 19.62 -1.66
C LEU A 155 -9.10 21.12 -1.49
#